data_AF-A0AAV1KPK2-F1
#
_entry.id   AF-A0AAV1KPK2-F1
#
_cell.length_a   1.000
_cell.length_b   1.000
_cell.length_c   1.000
_cell.angle_alpha   90.00
_cell.angle_beta   90.00
_cell.angle_gamma   90.00
#
_symmetry.space_group_name_H-M   'P 1'
#
loop_
_entity.id
_entity.type
_entity.pdbx_description
1 polymer ?
#
loop_
_entity_poly.entity_id
_entity_poly.type
_entity_poly.pdbx_seq_one_letter_code
_entity_poly.pdbx_strand_id
1 'polypeptide(L)'
;MKEAVKYWQHWLIGKQFTIYSDHKPLENMNIKSRTDEELGDLTYYLSQYDFTVKFIPGKENVDVDRLSQNPLSESEDSKEELLKIVN
;
A
#
# COMPACT_ATOMS: atom_id res chain seq x y z
N MET A 1 0.31 -2.93 3.40
CA MET A 1 1.61 -2.35 2.96
C MET A 1 2.24 -3.18 1.84
N LYS A 2 2.39 -4.50 2.02
CA LYS A 2 2.93 -5.40 0.99
C LYS A 2 2.18 -5.31 -0.34
N GLU A 3 0.84 -5.41 -0.34
CA GLU A 3 0.08 -5.31 -1.60
C GLU A 3 0.25 -3.97 -2.28
N ALA A 4 0.26 -2.87 -1.51
CA ALA A 4 0.45 -1.53 -2.07
C ALA A 4 1.82 -1.40 -2.77
N VAL A 5 2.91 -1.82 -2.12
CA VAL A 5 4.25 -1.79 -2.73
C VAL A 5 4.31 -2.71 -3.96
N LYS A 6 3.67 -3.88 -3.90
CA LYS A 6 3.60 -4.80 -5.04
C LYS A 6 2.83 -4.23 -6.23
N TYR A 7 1.70 -3.56 -5.98
CA TYR A 7 0.90 -2.93 -7.03
C TYR A 7 1.69 -1.81 -7.73
N TRP A 8 2.38 -0.97 -6.95
CA TRP A 8 3.15 0.15 -7.46
C TRP A 8 4.62 -0.19 -7.79
N GLN A 9 5.01 -1.47 -7.76
CA GLN A 9 6.42 -1.90 -7.86
C GLN A 9 7.15 -1.25 -9.04
N HIS A 10 6.51 -1.17 -10.20
CA HIS A 10 7.12 -0.65 -11.42
C HIS A 10 7.48 0.84 -11.35
N TRP A 11 6.80 1.58 -10.47
CA TRP A 11 7.01 3.01 -10.24
C TRP A 11 7.94 3.29 -9.07
N LEU A 12 8.07 2.34 -8.14
CA LEU A 12 8.82 2.46 -6.90
C LEU A 12 10.24 1.90 -7.00
N ILE A 13 10.51 0.97 -7.93
CA ILE A 13 11.85 0.43 -8.15
C ILE A 13 12.83 1.56 -8.51
N GLY A 14 13.94 1.62 -7.78
CA GLY A 14 15.02 2.59 -8.01
C GLY A 14 14.72 4.02 -7.53
N LYS A 15 13.62 4.24 -6.80
CA LYS A 15 13.27 5.55 -6.23
C LYS A 15 13.13 5.47 -4.71
N GLN A 16 13.53 6.55 -4.05
CA GLN A 16 13.23 6.75 -2.64
C GLN A 16 11.80 7.30 -2.49
N PHE A 17 11.00 6.69 -1.62
CA PHE A 17 9.62 7.14 -1.37
C PHE A 17 9.26 7.15 0.11
N THR A 18 8.16 7.81 0.44
CA THR A 18 7.62 7.88 1.81
C THR A 18 6.27 7.19 1.85
N ILE A 19 6.09 6.27 2.79
CA ILE A 19 4.82 5.62 3.10
C ILE A 19 4.21 6.37 4.28
N TYR A 20 3.01 6.89 4.07
CA TYR A 20 2.23 7.50 5.15
C TYR A 20 1.25 6.47 5.70
N SER A 21 1.25 6.30 7.02
CA SER A 21 0.33 5.38 7.70
C SER A 21 -0.17 6.00 9.00
N ASP A 22 -1.40 5.67 9.36
CA ASP A 22 -2.03 5.99 10.64
C ASP A 22 -1.59 5.05 11.78
N HIS A 23 -0.67 4.13 11.53
CA HIS A 23 -0.18 3.20 12.53
C HIS A 23 1.14 3.68 13.15
N LYS A 24 1.06 4.43 14.27
CA LYS A 24 2.23 4.97 15.00
C LYS A 24 3.37 3.97 15.25
N PRO A 25 3.13 2.72 15.67
CA PRO A 25 4.21 1.76 15.91
C PRO A 25 5.04 1.46 14.66
N LEU A 26 4.49 1.70 13.48
CA LEU A 26 5.12 1.41 12.20
C LEU A 26 6.17 2.45 11.80
N GLU A 27 6.04 3.69 12.25
CA GLU A 27 7.02 4.76 12.01
C GLU A 27 8.37 4.43 12.65
N ASN A 28 8.33 3.91 13.88
CA ASN A 28 9.53 3.52 14.63
C ASN A 28 9.95 2.07 14.39
N MET A 29 9.19 1.33 13.56
CA MET A 29 9.52 -0.06 13.26
C MET A 29 10.68 -0.10 12.27
N ASN A 30 11.83 -0.61 12.72
CA ASN A 30 12.95 -0.86 11.82
C ASN A 30 12.69 -2.13 11.00
N ILE A 31 11.85 -2.00 9.97
CA ILE A 31 11.41 -3.10 9.11
C ILE A 31 12.62 -3.83 8.52
N LYS A 32 13.71 -3.12 8.20
CA LYS A 32 14.94 -3.69 7.64
C LYS A 32 15.74 -4.55 8.63
N SER A 33 15.56 -4.41 9.95
CA SER A 33 16.32 -5.15 10.96
C SER A 33 15.54 -6.29 11.63
N ARG A 34 14.31 -6.57 11.19
CA ARG A 34 13.50 -7.66 11.74
C ARG A 34 13.85 -8.98 11.06
N THR A 35 14.54 -9.85 11.79
CA THR A 35 14.86 -11.24 11.41
C THR A 35 13.80 -12.23 11.90
N ASP A 36 12.57 -11.76 12.09
CA ASP A 36 11.43 -12.56 12.54
C ASP A 36 11.07 -13.56 11.42
N GLU A 37 11.09 -14.85 11.71
CA GLU A 37 10.91 -15.92 10.72
C GLU A 37 9.51 -15.86 10.08
N GLU A 38 8.50 -15.40 10.84
CA GLU A 38 7.12 -15.25 10.34
C GLU A 38 6.95 -14.07 9.39
N LEU A 39 7.76 -13.01 9.53
CA LEU A 39 7.71 -11.82 8.67
C LEU A 39 8.90 -11.76 7.70
N GLY A 40 9.74 -12.79 7.65
CA GLY A 40 10.98 -12.80 6.87
C GLY A 40 10.77 -12.50 5.39
N ASP A 41 9.74 -13.10 4.78
CA ASP A 41 9.38 -12.86 3.38
C ASP A 41 8.99 -11.41 3.09
N LEU A 42 8.30 -10.77 4.04
CA LEU A 42 7.90 -9.37 3.90
C LEU A 42 9.10 -8.45 4.08
N THR A 43 9.92 -8.68 5.10
CA THR A 43 11.14 -7.92 5.35
C THR A 43 12.08 -8.03 4.16
N TYR A 44 12.30 -9.24 3.63
CA TYR A 44 13.14 -9.47 2.47
C TYR A 44 12.62 -8.72 1.24
N TYR A 45 11.32 -8.83 0.94
CA TYR A 45 10.71 -8.10 -0.18
C TYR A 45 10.87 -6.59 -0.04
N LEU A 46 10.57 -6.05 1.14
CA LEU A 46 10.67 -4.61 1.41
C LEU A 46 12.12 -4.12 1.46
N SER A 47 13.08 -4.97 1.82
CA SER A 47 14.51 -4.60 1.86
C SER A 47 15.06 -4.16 0.50
N GLN A 48 14.43 -4.58 -0.59
CA GLN A 48 14.80 -4.22 -1.96
C GLN A 48 14.45 -2.77 -2.32
N TYR A 49 13.59 -2.13 -1.52
CA TYR A 49 13.10 -0.77 -1.75
C TYR A 49 13.72 0.20 -0.75
N ASP A 50 13.94 1.44 -1.21
CA ASP A 50 14.33 2.52 -0.31
C ASP A 50 13.10 3.36 0.05
N PHE A 51 12.59 3.16 1.27
CA PHE A 51 11.41 3.86 1.74
C PHE A 51 11.56 4.31 3.19
N THR A 52 10.81 5.35 3.54
CA THR A 52 10.64 5.82 4.92
C THR A 52 9.16 5.72 5.28
N VAL A 53 8.86 5.33 6.52
CA VAL A 53 7.49 5.34 7.03
C VAL A 53 7.31 6.58 7.89
N LYS A 54 6.25 7.35 7.64
CA LYS A 54 5.85 8.49 8.47
C LYS A 54 4.45 8.28 9.00
N PHE A 55 4.27 8.59 10.27
CA PHE A 55 2.95 8.57 10.89
C PHE A 55 2.16 9.82 10.48
N ILE A 56 0.91 9.62 10.06
CA ILE A 56 -0.08 10.70 9.90
C ILE A 56 -1.26 10.40 10.83
N PRO A 57 -1.74 11.36 11.64
CA PRO A 57 -2.92 11.13 12.48
C PRO A 57 -4.14 10.79 11.63
N GLY A 58 -4.94 9.80 12.07
CA GLY A 58 -6.10 9.30 11.33
C GLY A 58 -7.12 10.38 10.93
N LYS A 59 -7.16 11.52 11.63
CA LYS A 59 -7.98 12.68 11.28
C LYS A 59 -7.60 13.35 9.95
N GLU A 60 -6.34 13.22 9.53
CA GLU A 60 -5.85 13.66 8.21
C GLU A 60 -5.81 12.52 7.19
N ASN A 61 -5.97 11.27 7.64
CA ASN A 61 -5.94 10.07 6.81
C ASN A 61 -7.36 9.55 6.45
N VAL A 62 -8.35 10.45 6.40
CA VAL A 62 -9.76 10.10 6.20
C VAL A 62 -9.99 9.42 4.85
N ASP A 63 -9.28 9.81 3.81
CA ASP A 63 -9.43 9.21 2.47
C ASP A 63 -8.95 7.75 2.44
N VAL A 64 -7.86 7.44 3.16
CA VAL A 64 -7.34 6.08 3.27
C VAL A 64 -8.25 5.21 4.14
N ASP A 65 -8.78 5.76 5.23
CA ASP A 65 -9.75 5.05 6.08
C ASP A 65 -11.05 4.73 5.32
N ARG A 66 -11.55 5.67 4.51
CA ARG A 66 -12.70 5.42 3.63
C ARG A 66 -12.42 4.37 2.56
N LEU A 67 -11.22 4.41 1.98
CA LEU A 67 -10.82 3.45 0.94
C LEU A 67 -10.57 2.05 1.52
N SER A 68 -10.07 1.95 2.76
CA SER A 68 -9.83 0.66 3.42
C SER A 68 -11.11 0.04 3.98
N GLN A 69 -12.07 0.85 4.42
CA GLN A 69 -13.38 0.40 4.90
C GLN A 69 -14.34 -0.03 3.80
N ASN A 70 -14.09 0.34 2.55
CA ASN A 70 -14.89 -0.09 1.41
C ASN A 70 -14.07 -1.01 0.50
N PRO A 71 -13.82 -2.27 0.90
CA PRO A 71 -13.54 -3.30 -0.10
C PRO A 71 -14.80 -3.34 -0.94
N LEU A 72 -14.73 -2.79 -2.15
CA LEU A 72 -15.81 -2.88 -3.13
C LEU A 72 -16.36 -4.29 -3.06
N SER A 73 -17.62 -4.44 -2.65
CA SER A 73 -18.39 -5.61 -3.01
C SER A 73 -18.33 -5.66 -4.53
N GLU A 74 -17.45 -6.49 -5.07
CA GLU A 74 -17.43 -6.81 -6.49
C GLU A 74 -18.72 -7.59 -6.78
N SER A 75 -19.83 -6.86 -6.91
CA SER A 75 -20.91 -7.26 -7.78
C SER A 75 -20.63 -6.60 -9.12
N GLU A 76 -20.13 -7.43 -10.03
CA GLU A 76 -19.95 -7.20 -11.46
C GLU A 76 -21.21 -6.58 -12.07
N ASP A 77 -21.28 -5.26 -12.34
CA ASP A 77 -22.43 -4.73 -13.12
C ASP A 77 -22.26 -3.33 -13.76
N SER A 78 -21.04 -2.88 -14.08
CA SER A 78 -20.90 -1.62 -14.85
C SER A 78 -19.74 -1.55 -15.85
N LYS A 79 -19.13 -2.69 -16.23
CA LYS A 79 -18.14 -2.71 -17.32
C LYS A 79 -18.76 -2.68 -18.73
N GLU A 80 -20.09 -2.77 -18.86
CA GLU A 80 -20.72 -2.90 -20.19
C GLU A 80 -21.04 -1.57 -20.91
N GLU A 81 -21.01 -0.39 -20.27
CA GLU A 81 -21.54 0.82 -20.93
C GLU A 81 -20.51 1.67 -21.69
N LEU A 82 -19.20 1.45 -21.53
CA LEU A 82 -18.17 2.30 -22.17
C LEU A 82 -17.47 1.70 -23.41
N LEU A 83 -17.88 0.51 -23.87
CA LEU A 83 -17.32 -0.14 -25.07
C LEU A 83 -18.27 -0.20 -26.29
N LYS A 84 -19.39 0.54 -26.29
CA LYS A 84 -20.29 0.66 -27.45
C LYS A 84 -20.27 2.02 -28.15
N ILE A 85 -19.14 2.72 -28.14
CA ILE A 85 -18.90 3.75 -29.17
C ILE A 85 -18.19 3.05 -30.33
N VAL A 86 -18.77 3.14 -31.55
CA VAL A 86 -18.30 2.64 -32.87
C VAL A 86 -18.94 1.30 -33.34
N ASN A 87 -20.13 1.39 -33.94
CA ASN A 87 -20.38 1.24 -35.40
C ASN A 87 -21.86 1.50 -35.69
#